data_AF-A0A2R3JTR2-F1
#
_entry.id   AF-A0A2R3JTR2-F1
#
_cell.length_a   1.000
_cell.length_b   1.000
_cell.length_c   1.000
_cell.angle_alpha   90.00
_cell.angle_beta   90.00
_cell.angle_gamma   90.00
#
_symmetry.space_group_name_H-M   'P 1'
#
loop_
_entity.id
_entity.type
_entity.pdbx_description
1 polymer ?
#
loop_
_entity_poly.entity_id
_entity_poly.type
_entity_poly.pdbx_seq_one_letter_code
_entity_poly.pdbx_strand_id
1 'polypeptide(L)'
;MGLSFLLTIGVSTKASAAVPDISEWQGQLTSTQVSSLKSQTSFVINRVQYGSGYEDIYHKSNENLYVKYGVPFGSYDYSTFTSTSSAVTDAKNFYARSNKNTKFYVLDFETTSMNSSTANAAVKAWYNEMRKLTSKKLIFYSYQSFATTYANSARQSFDAQWIANYSYRPTVSFSLWQYSSNYYLSALNQYVDNNLFDSASVSNYHPLSWWLNTSTAKPKTYAYSSYKTGQYAYVYSKASMYYDRSKVPSSAKQKMYKITAVKSVTKSNSKQLVYLSGLNQWVLSQDVGGYWGQGQKGTFTLNYNANIYSNAALSTKSGRTLAKGAKVTGTVVKYGKLYRVKLDGGGYITAAVQETNFTPAPKVYAYSSYKAGQYAYVYSKASMYYDRSKVPSSAKQKMYKITAVKSVTKSNSKQLLYLAGLNQWVLSQDVGGYWGLGQSGTFTLKYNANIYSNAALSKKSGRTLAKGAKVSGTVVKYGKLYRIRLTTGGYITAAVQETNH
;
A
#
# COMPACT_ATOMS: atom_id res chain seq x y z
N MET A 1 4.55 49.25 -0.32
CA MET A 1 3.48 48.59 -1.10
C MET A 1 4.00 47.24 -1.58
N GLY A 2 3.34 46.16 -1.20
CA GLY A 2 3.74 44.79 -1.55
C GLY A 2 2.83 43.81 -0.81
N LEU A 3 1.59 43.70 -1.28
CA LEU A 3 0.53 42.91 -0.67
C LEU A 3 0.82 41.41 -0.85
N SER A 4 1.06 40.70 0.26
CA SER A 4 1.16 39.25 0.29
C SER A 4 -0.22 38.62 0.11
N PHE A 5 -0.43 37.92 -1.01
CA PHE A 5 -1.60 37.08 -1.23
C PHE A 5 -1.47 35.79 -0.41
N LEU A 6 -2.22 35.69 0.70
CA LEU A 6 -2.46 34.42 1.36
C LEU A 6 -3.43 33.59 0.50
N LEU A 7 -2.94 32.50 -0.06
CA LEU A 7 -3.76 31.49 -0.73
C LEU A 7 -4.48 30.64 0.34
N THR A 8 -5.71 31.02 0.68
CA THR A 8 -6.61 30.19 1.48
C THR A 8 -6.99 28.95 0.69
N ILE A 9 -6.50 27.78 1.12
CA ILE A 9 -6.94 26.49 0.62
C ILE A 9 -8.36 26.27 1.15
N GLY A 10 -9.36 26.63 0.35
CA GLY A 10 -10.74 26.27 0.59
C GLY A 10 -10.86 24.75 0.63
N VAL A 11 -11.23 24.20 1.78
CA VAL A 11 -11.72 22.83 1.86
C VAL A 11 -13.02 22.81 1.06
N SER A 12 -12.98 22.31 -0.18
CA SER A 12 -14.20 22.08 -0.95
C SER A 12 -15.01 21.01 -0.23
N THR A 13 -16.01 21.43 0.55
CA THR A 13 -17.09 20.55 0.95
C THR A 13 -17.73 20.04 -0.32
N LYS A 14 -17.61 18.73 -0.58
CA LYS A 14 -18.39 18.11 -1.65
C LYS A 14 -19.86 18.48 -1.39
N ALA A 15 -20.52 19.16 -2.32
CA ALA A 15 -21.96 19.37 -2.25
C ALA A 15 -22.63 18.00 -2.02
N SER A 16 -23.51 17.91 -1.02
CA SER A 16 -24.25 16.68 -0.77
C SER A 16 -25.07 16.36 -2.02
N ALA A 17 -24.91 15.16 -2.57
CA ALA A 17 -25.65 14.75 -3.76
C ALA A 17 -27.15 14.69 -3.41
N ALA A 18 -27.97 15.26 -4.30
CA ALA A 18 -29.42 15.40 -4.11
C ALA A 18 -30.10 14.04 -3.90
N VAL A 19 -31.27 14.05 -3.29
CA VAL A 19 -32.18 12.91 -3.19
C VAL A 19 -33.53 13.40 -3.67
N PRO A 20 -33.75 13.48 -4.99
CA PRO A 20 -35.03 13.93 -5.52
C PRO A 20 -36.07 12.82 -5.41
N ASP A 21 -37.30 13.22 -5.14
CA ASP A 21 -38.47 12.41 -5.42
C ASP A 21 -39.13 12.87 -6.72
N ILE A 22 -39.55 11.91 -7.54
CA ILE A 22 -39.91 12.09 -8.95
C ILE A 22 -41.21 11.34 -9.23
N SER A 23 -42.06 11.93 -10.05
CA SER A 23 -43.31 11.34 -10.54
C SER A 23 -43.50 11.67 -12.02
N GLU A 24 -44.69 11.40 -12.56
CA GLU A 24 -45.06 11.80 -13.90
C GLU A 24 -44.96 13.32 -14.14
N TRP A 25 -44.97 14.14 -13.08
CA TRP A 25 -44.85 15.59 -13.17
C TRP A 25 -43.48 16.07 -13.70
N GLN A 26 -42.44 15.23 -13.60
CA GLN A 26 -41.14 15.50 -14.23
C GLN A 26 -41.03 14.92 -15.66
N GLY A 27 -42.09 14.28 -16.13
CA GLY A 27 -42.22 13.73 -17.48
C GLY A 27 -41.49 12.40 -17.71
N GLN A 28 -41.49 11.98 -18.97
CA GLN A 28 -40.72 10.83 -19.43
C GLN A 28 -39.23 11.22 -19.51
N LEU A 29 -38.40 10.63 -18.65
CA LEU A 29 -36.98 10.97 -18.61
C LEU A 29 -36.22 10.37 -19.80
N THR A 30 -35.27 11.13 -20.32
CA THR A 30 -34.36 10.68 -21.38
C THR A 30 -33.15 9.94 -20.81
N SER A 31 -32.48 9.15 -21.65
CA SER A 31 -31.21 8.49 -21.31
C SER A 31 -30.13 9.47 -20.83
N THR A 32 -30.07 10.66 -21.44
CA THR A 32 -29.09 11.71 -21.07
C THR A 32 -29.39 12.29 -19.70
N GLN A 33 -30.66 12.60 -19.40
CA GLN A 33 -31.08 13.08 -18.08
C GLN A 33 -30.74 12.05 -17.01
N VAL A 34 -31.12 10.78 -17.20
CA VAL A 34 -30.87 9.72 -16.22
C VAL A 34 -29.38 9.40 -16.04
N SER A 35 -28.60 9.39 -17.12
CA SER A 35 -27.14 9.25 -17.02
C SER A 35 -26.51 10.39 -16.21
N SER A 36 -27.06 11.60 -16.30
CA SER A 36 -26.58 12.78 -15.58
C SER A 36 -26.95 12.76 -14.09
N LEU A 37 -28.09 12.15 -13.74
CA LEU A 37 -28.51 11.94 -12.33
C LEU A 37 -27.44 11.18 -11.53
N LYS A 38 -26.76 10.20 -12.14
CA LYS A 38 -25.78 9.35 -11.45
C LYS A 38 -24.69 10.12 -10.70
N SER A 39 -24.26 11.28 -11.21
CA SER A 39 -23.27 12.13 -10.55
C SER A 39 -23.85 13.20 -9.64
N GLN A 40 -25.16 13.46 -9.73
CA GLN A 40 -25.83 14.55 -9.01
C GLN A 40 -26.70 14.06 -7.85
N THR A 41 -27.10 12.78 -7.85
CA THR A 41 -28.01 12.22 -6.85
C THR A 41 -27.39 11.05 -6.09
N SER A 42 -27.71 10.93 -4.80
CA SER A 42 -27.38 9.73 -4.01
C SER A 42 -28.30 8.56 -4.36
N PHE A 43 -29.59 8.85 -4.53
CA PHE A 43 -30.64 7.96 -5.05
C PHE A 43 -31.87 8.80 -5.42
N VAL A 44 -32.80 8.20 -6.17
CA VAL A 44 -34.10 8.78 -6.54
C VAL A 44 -35.23 8.07 -5.78
N ILE A 45 -36.36 8.73 -5.53
CA ILE A 45 -37.59 8.08 -5.05
C ILE A 45 -38.67 8.28 -6.09
N ASN A 46 -39.14 7.23 -6.78
CA ASN A 46 -40.04 7.37 -7.92
C ASN A 46 -41.48 6.97 -7.56
N ARG A 47 -42.48 7.77 -7.94
CA ARG A 47 -43.88 7.37 -7.78
C ARG A 47 -44.18 6.18 -8.68
N VAL A 48 -44.91 5.21 -8.16
CA VAL A 48 -45.41 4.07 -8.95
C VAL A 48 -46.92 4.18 -9.15
N GLN A 49 -47.64 4.67 -8.15
CA GLN A 49 -49.09 4.78 -8.23
C GLN A 49 -49.64 5.95 -7.40
N TYR A 50 -50.86 6.35 -7.74
CA TYR A 50 -51.75 7.18 -6.95
C TYR A 50 -52.94 6.31 -6.55
N GLY A 51 -52.74 5.57 -5.45
CA GLY A 51 -53.58 4.49 -4.99
C GLY A 51 -53.75 3.37 -6.01
N SER A 52 -54.69 2.46 -5.74
CA SER A 52 -55.00 1.37 -6.67
C SER A 52 -55.57 1.86 -8.02
N GLY A 53 -56.20 3.03 -8.04
CA GLY A 53 -56.94 3.55 -9.20
C GLY A 53 -56.06 4.07 -10.34
N TYR A 54 -54.80 4.41 -10.08
CA TYR A 54 -53.94 5.04 -11.08
C TYR A 54 -52.48 4.62 -10.94
N GLU A 55 -51.90 4.08 -12.02
CA GLU A 55 -50.48 3.75 -12.12
C GLU A 55 -49.76 4.89 -12.86
N ASP A 56 -48.67 5.38 -12.28
CA ASP A 56 -47.93 6.53 -12.83
C ASP A 56 -47.40 6.21 -14.23
N ILE A 57 -47.77 7.01 -15.24
CA ILE A 57 -47.57 6.63 -16.64
C ILE A 57 -46.09 6.54 -17.05
N TYR A 58 -45.18 7.18 -16.32
CA TYR A 58 -43.75 7.22 -16.66
C TYR A 58 -42.87 6.37 -15.74
N HIS A 59 -43.40 5.79 -14.65
CA HIS A 59 -42.58 5.05 -13.69
C HIS A 59 -41.79 3.91 -14.37
N LYS A 60 -42.43 3.10 -15.23
CA LYS A 60 -41.76 1.97 -15.90
C LYS A 60 -40.60 2.44 -16.78
N SER A 61 -40.81 3.47 -17.61
CA SER A 61 -39.74 3.98 -18.48
C SER A 61 -38.60 4.58 -17.67
N ASN A 62 -38.92 5.36 -16.64
CA ASN A 62 -37.92 6.04 -15.81
C ASN A 62 -37.11 5.04 -14.98
N GLU A 63 -37.78 4.10 -14.30
CA GLU A 63 -37.14 3.05 -13.51
C GLU A 63 -36.27 2.11 -14.36
N ASN A 64 -36.69 1.77 -15.59
CA ASN A 64 -35.86 0.98 -16.50
C ASN A 64 -34.57 1.73 -16.89
N LEU A 65 -34.63 3.04 -17.06
CA LEU A 65 -33.44 3.86 -17.28
C LEU A 65 -32.57 3.94 -16.03
N TYR A 66 -33.15 4.06 -14.83
CA TYR A 66 -32.38 4.02 -13.57
C TYR A 66 -31.58 2.73 -13.46
N VAL A 67 -32.20 1.58 -13.78
CA VAL A 67 -31.52 0.28 -13.83
C VAL A 67 -30.40 0.29 -14.87
N LYS A 68 -30.68 0.72 -16.11
CA LYS A 68 -29.71 0.75 -17.22
C LYS A 68 -28.46 1.57 -16.90
N TYR A 69 -28.61 2.73 -16.27
CA TYR A 69 -27.49 3.64 -15.98
C TYR A 69 -26.90 3.45 -14.56
N GLY A 70 -27.52 2.60 -13.74
CA GLY A 70 -27.10 2.32 -12.38
C GLY A 70 -27.34 3.48 -11.42
N VAL A 71 -28.48 4.16 -11.55
CA VAL A 71 -29.00 5.14 -10.59
C VAL A 71 -29.83 4.35 -9.55
N PRO A 72 -29.45 4.32 -8.26
CA PRO A 72 -30.24 3.64 -7.25
C PRO A 72 -31.56 4.37 -7.00
N PHE A 73 -32.64 3.63 -6.76
CA PHE A 73 -33.95 4.24 -6.51
C PHE A 73 -34.81 3.47 -5.51
N GLY A 74 -35.62 4.20 -4.74
CA GLY A 74 -36.81 3.70 -4.06
C GLY A 74 -38.07 3.98 -4.88
N SER A 75 -39.20 3.41 -4.46
CA SER A 75 -40.50 3.65 -5.10
C SER A 75 -41.52 4.09 -4.05
N TYR A 76 -42.48 4.95 -4.41
CA TYR A 76 -43.54 5.39 -3.50
C TYR A 76 -44.95 5.21 -4.06
N ASP A 77 -45.90 5.01 -3.14
CA ASP A 77 -47.34 4.87 -3.34
C ASP A 77 -48.05 6.07 -2.70
N TYR A 78 -48.55 7.01 -3.52
CA TYR A 78 -49.42 8.07 -3.02
C TYR A 78 -50.77 7.46 -2.66
N SER A 79 -51.02 7.31 -1.37
CA SER A 79 -52.17 6.56 -0.88
C SER A 79 -53.51 7.25 -1.14
N THR A 80 -54.52 6.44 -1.48
CA THR A 80 -55.92 6.91 -1.59
C THR A 80 -56.89 6.00 -0.85
N PHE A 81 -56.39 5.04 -0.08
CA PHE A 81 -57.24 4.12 0.67
C PHE A 81 -58.04 4.83 1.77
N THR A 82 -59.28 4.38 1.96
CA THR A 82 -60.24 4.90 2.94
C THR A 82 -60.68 3.84 3.97
N SER A 83 -60.07 2.66 3.93
CA SER A 83 -60.35 1.55 4.84
C SER A 83 -59.13 0.62 4.96
N THR A 84 -59.15 -0.29 5.94
CA THR A 84 -58.13 -1.34 6.06
C THR A 84 -58.11 -2.26 4.84
N SER A 85 -59.27 -2.61 4.29
CA SER A 85 -59.38 -3.48 3.11
C SER A 85 -58.78 -2.83 1.86
N SER A 86 -59.12 -1.55 1.58
CA SER A 86 -58.52 -0.82 0.47
C SER A 86 -57.03 -0.56 0.66
N ALA A 87 -56.56 -0.40 1.89
CA ALA A 87 -55.13 -0.26 2.18
C ALA A 87 -54.34 -1.55 1.86
N VAL A 88 -54.91 -2.73 2.12
CA VAL A 88 -54.33 -4.02 1.70
C VAL A 88 -54.29 -4.13 0.17
N THR A 89 -55.33 -3.69 -0.53
CA THR A 89 -55.39 -3.70 -2.00
C THR A 89 -54.34 -2.76 -2.60
N ASP A 90 -54.21 -1.54 -2.07
CA ASP A 90 -53.18 -0.57 -2.48
C ASP A 90 -51.77 -1.15 -2.33
N ALA A 91 -51.45 -1.76 -1.18
CA ALA A 91 -50.16 -2.40 -0.94
C ALA A 91 -49.83 -3.50 -1.96
N LYS A 92 -50.80 -4.38 -2.27
CA LYS A 92 -50.62 -5.46 -3.26
C LYS A 92 -50.37 -4.91 -4.65
N ASN A 93 -51.16 -3.93 -5.07
CA ASN A 93 -51.03 -3.30 -6.38
C ASN A 93 -49.70 -2.56 -6.51
N PHE A 94 -49.32 -1.80 -5.49
CA PHE A 94 -48.05 -1.08 -5.45
C PHE A 94 -46.86 -2.04 -5.60
N TYR A 95 -46.84 -3.13 -4.84
CA TYR A 95 -45.78 -4.12 -4.92
C TYR A 95 -45.73 -4.85 -6.27
N ALA A 96 -46.89 -5.15 -6.85
CA ALA A 96 -47.00 -5.79 -8.16
C ALA A 96 -46.46 -4.89 -9.28
N ARG A 97 -46.80 -3.60 -9.24
CA ARG A 97 -46.40 -2.57 -10.23
C ARG A 97 -44.93 -2.19 -10.12
N SER A 98 -44.39 -2.14 -8.90
CA SER A 98 -43.03 -1.66 -8.65
C SER A 98 -41.93 -2.48 -9.34
N ASN A 99 -40.88 -1.79 -9.80
CA ASN A 99 -39.70 -2.43 -10.38
C ASN A 99 -38.98 -3.33 -9.35
N LYS A 100 -38.51 -4.51 -9.78
CA LYS A 100 -37.82 -5.44 -8.88
C LYS A 100 -36.48 -4.91 -8.35
N ASN A 101 -35.88 -3.91 -9.01
CA ASN A 101 -34.64 -3.26 -8.58
C ASN A 101 -34.82 -2.16 -7.51
N THR A 102 -36.06 -1.76 -7.21
CA THR A 102 -36.40 -0.83 -6.12
C THR A 102 -35.69 -1.21 -4.83
N LYS A 103 -35.03 -0.26 -4.14
CA LYS A 103 -34.23 -0.56 -2.94
C LYS A 103 -35.04 -0.54 -1.65
N PHE A 104 -36.06 0.30 -1.59
CA PHE A 104 -37.00 0.45 -0.49
C PHE A 104 -38.34 0.96 -1.05
N TYR A 105 -39.40 0.69 -0.31
CA TYR A 105 -40.76 1.09 -0.65
C TYR A 105 -41.26 2.14 0.33
N VAL A 106 -42.00 3.13 -0.17
CA VAL A 106 -42.52 4.22 0.64
C VAL A 106 -44.05 4.22 0.57
N LEU A 107 -44.70 4.31 1.72
CA LEU A 107 -46.10 4.73 1.80
C LEU A 107 -46.13 6.25 1.94
N ASP A 108 -46.74 6.93 0.98
CA ASP A 108 -47.00 8.35 1.03
C ASP A 108 -48.46 8.56 1.50
N PHE A 109 -48.63 9.03 2.75
CA PHE A 109 -49.93 9.20 3.42
C PHE A 109 -50.09 10.63 3.91
N GLU A 110 -50.76 11.46 3.11
CA GLU A 110 -50.85 12.91 3.30
C GLU A 110 -52.27 13.47 3.32
N THR A 111 -53.25 12.66 2.96
CA THR A 111 -54.67 13.06 2.99
C THR A 111 -55.54 11.89 3.40
N THR A 112 -56.64 12.17 4.10
CA THR A 112 -57.61 11.14 4.49
C THR A 112 -58.94 11.76 4.89
N SER A 113 -60.03 11.06 4.59
CA SER A 113 -61.35 11.31 5.18
C SER A 113 -61.59 10.49 6.46
N MET A 114 -60.67 9.60 6.81
CA MET A 114 -60.77 8.74 7.99
C MET A 114 -60.45 9.53 9.26
N ASN A 115 -61.13 9.21 10.37
CA ASN A 115 -60.69 9.65 11.68
C ASN A 115 -59.34 9.00 12.07
N SER A 116 -58.64 9.57 13.05
CA SER A 116 -57.29 9.13 13.45
C SER A 116 -57.19 7.64 13.79
N SER A 117 -58.19 7.07 14.47
CA SER A 117 -58.19 5.63 14.81
C SER A 117 -58.24 4.76 13.55
N THR A 118 -59.15 5.10 12.63
CA THR A 118 -59.34 4.36 11.37
C THR A 118 -58.13 4.52 10.44
N ALA A 119 -57.57 5.73 10.36
CA ALA A 119 -56.37 6.01 9.57
C ALA A 119 -55.16 5.22 10.07
N ASN A 120 -54.91 5.17 11.39
CA ASN A 120 -53.85 4.35 11.96
C ASN A 120 -54.06 2.85 11.65
N ALA A 121 -55.30 2.35 11.76
CA ALA A 121 -55.61 0.96 11.42
C ALA A 121 -55.32 0.66 9.94
N ALA A 122 -55.69 1.57 9.02
CA ALA A 122 -55.45 1.41 7.59
C ALA A 122 -53.95 1.46 7.23
N VAL A 123 -53.20 2.42 7.77
CA VAL A 123 -51.74 2.50 7.59
C VAL A 123 -51.05 1.24 8.12
N LYS A 124 -51.49 0.72 9.27
CA LYS A 124 -50.95 -0.52 9.84
C LYS A 124 -51.28 -1.73 8.96
N ALA A 125 -52.47 -1.78 8.36
CA ALA A 125 -52.86 -2.83 7.43
C ALA A 125 -51.98 -2.82 6.15
N TRP A 126 -51.74 -1.64 5.56
CA TRP A 126 -50.81 -1.48 4.43
C TRP A 126 -49.40 -1.97 4.80
N TYR A 127 -48.87 -1.55 5.96
CA TYR A 127 -47.56 -1.96 6.44
C TYR A 127 -47.44 -3.48 6.58
N ASN A 128 -48.43 -4.09 7.25
CA ASN A 128 -48.43 -5.54 7.49
C ASN A 128 -48.48 -6.31 6.17
N GLU A 129 -49.26 -5.84 5.20
CA GLU A 129 -49.34 -6.50 3.89
C GLU A 129 -48.04 -6.37 3.10
N MET A 130 -47.47 -5.17 3.00
CA MET A 130 -46.16 -4.96 2.37
C MET A 130 -45.08 -5.81 3.03
N ARG A 131 -45.12 -5.97 4.35
CA ARG A 131 -44.13 -6.78 5.06
C ARG A 131 -44.25 -8.27 4.74
N LYS A 132 -45.43 -8.79 4.42
CA LYS A 132 -45.61 -10.16 3.89
C LYS A 132 -45.03 -10.30 2.47
N LEU A 133 -45.15 -9.25 1.66
CA LEU A 133 -44.74 -9.24 0.26
C LEU A 133 -43.24 -9.04 0.06
N THR A 134 -42.56 -8.38 1.00
CA THR A 134 -41.14 -8.01 0.86
C THR A 134 -40.38 -7.87 2.16
N SER A 135 -39.10 -8.28 2.13
CA SER A 135 -38.11 -8.02 3.18
C SER A 135 -37.34 -6.70 2.98
N LYS A 136 -37.55 -5.99 1.87
CA LYS A 136 -36.98 -4.66 1.64
C LYS A 136 -37.56 -3.63 2.62
N LYS A 137 -36.86 -2.53 2.80
CA LYS A 137 -37.24 -1.50 3.77
C LYS A 137 -38.54 -0.83 3.38
N LEU A 138 -39.38 -0.55 4.38
CA LEU A 138 -40.63 0.19 4.26
C LEU A 138 -40.46 1.52 4.99
N ILE A 139 -40.72 2.61 4.28
CA ILE A 139 -40.55 3.99 4.75
C ILE A 139 -41.93 4.65 4.80
N PHE A 140 -42.21 5.41 5.85
CA PHE A 140 -43.44 6.19 5.94
C PHE A 140 -43.15 7.63 5.54
N TYR A 141 -43.92 8.18 4.60
CA TYR A 141 -43.86 9.57 4.19
C TYR A 141 -45.14 10.33 4.52
N SER A 142 -44.97 11.56 5.01
CA SER A 142 -46.03 12.55 5.21
C SER A 142 -45.44 13.91 5.64
N TYR A 143 -46.22 14.99 5.55
CA TYR A 143 -45.88 16.21 6.27
C TYR A 143 -46.20 16.12 7.77
N GLN A 144 -45.41 16.82 8.59
CA GLN A 144 -45.34 16.57 10.03
C GLN A 144 -46.70 16.60 10.74
N SER A 145 -47.50 17.66 10.54
CA SER A 145 -48.75 17.85 11.27
C SER A 145 -49.77 16.75 10.95
N PHE A 146 -49.88 16.33 9.68
CA PHE A 146 -50.77 15.25 9.29
C PHE A 146 -50.33 13.90 9.85
N ALA A 147 -49.03 13.59 9.78
CA ALA A 147 -48.46 12.37 10.35
C ALA A 147 -48.82 12.23 11.84
N THR A 148 -48.71 13.32 12.60
CA THR A 148 -49.01 13.32 14.05
C THR A 148 -50.49 13.28 14.36
N THR A 149 -51.35 13.77 13.47
CA THR A 149 -52.81 13.75 13.69
C THR A 149 -53.43 12.41 13.33
N TYR A 150 -53.06 11.84 12.17
CA TYR A 150 -53.81 10.71 11.59
C TYR A 150 -53.08 9.37 11.64
N ALA A 151 -51.75 9.35 11.75
CA ALA A 151 -50.96 8.12 11.61
C ALA A 151 -49.89 7.94 12.70
N ASN A 152 -49.99 8.67 13.82
CA ASN A 152 -48.88 8.83 14.76
C ASN A 152 -48.41 7.52 15.42
N SER A 153 -49.32 6.57 15.65
CA SER A 153 -48.97 5.27 16.23
C SER A 153 -48.52 4.28 15.15
N ALA A 154 -49.26 4.18 14.05
CA ALA A 154 -48.97 3.22 12.98
C ALA A 154 -47.64 3.51 12.28
N ARG A 155 -47.32 4.79 12.03
CA ARG A 155 -46.08 5.19 11.37
C ARG A 155 -44.84 4.65 12.08
N GLN A 156 -44.86 4.50 13.41
CA GLN A 156 -43.70 4.03 14.19
C GLN A 156 -43.27 2.59 13.85
N SER A 157 -44.10 1.83 13.13
CA SER A 157 -43.77 0.47 12.70
C SER A 157 -42.80 0.43 11.50
N PHE A 158 -42.65 1.55 10.78
CA PHE A 158 -41.85 1.62 9.57
C PHE A 158 -40.35 1.66 9.90
N ASP A 159 -39.51 1.18 8.96
CA ASP A 159 -38.07 1.08 9.17
C ASP A 159 -37.41 2.46 9.26
N ALA A 160 -38.03 3.47 8.66
CA ALA A 160 -37.65 4.87 8.75
C ALA A 160 -38.84 5.79 8.44
N GLN A 161 -38.73 7.06 8.85
CA GLN A 161 -39.71 8.12 8.56
C GLN A 161 -39.09 9.13 7.61
N TRP A 162 -39.81 9.47 6.56
CA TRP A 162 -39.54 10.55 5.64
C TRP A 162 -40.55 11.67 5.93
N ILE A 163 -40.10 12.81 6.43
CA ILE A 163 -41.02 13.87 6.88
C ILE A 163 -40.79 15.14 6.07
N ALA A 164 -41.87 15.68 5.51
CA ALA A 164 -41.86 16.97 4.83
C ALA A 164 -42.08 18.14 5.81
N ASN A 165 -41.24 19.16 5.68
CA ASN A 165 -41.46 20.49 6.24
C ASN A 165 -40.51 21.48 5.54
N TYR A 166 -41.06 22.41 4.76
CA TYR A 166 -40.25 23.33 3.94
C TYR A 166 -39.82 24.59 4.69
N SER A 167 -40.41 24.85 5.85
CA SER A 167 -40.15 26.08 6.62
C SER A 167 -39.07 25.89 7.67
N TYR A 168 -39.00 24.70 8.28
CA TYR A 168 -38.02 24.40 9.33
C TYR A 168 -37.79 22.89 9.45
N ARG A 169 -36.68 22.53 10.11
CA ARG A 169 -36.34 21.13 10.39
C ARG A 169 -37.46 20.46 11.22
N PRO A 170 -37.96 19.27 10.85
CA PRO A 170 -39.01 18.60 11.60
C PRO A 170 -38.63 18.37 13.08
N THR A 171 -39.65 18.41 13.95
CA THR A 171 -39.54 18.22 15.41
C THR A 171 -39.93 16.80 15.86
N VAL A 172 -40.55 16.00 14.99
CA VAL A 172 -40.74 14.56 15.21
C VAL A 172 -39.48 13.77 14.85
N SER A 173 -39.43 12.47 15.17
CA SER A 173 -38.31 11.62 14.70
C SER A 173 -38.42 11.33 13.20
N PHE A 174 -37.33 11.54 12.45
CA PHE A 174 -37.19 11.26 11.02
C PHE A 174 -35.78 10.87 10.59
N SER A 175 -35.71 10.20 9.44
CA SER A 175 -34.47 9.71 8.81
C SER A 175 -34.25 10.30 7.42
N LEU A 176 -35.28 10.89 6.81
CA LEU A 176 -35.22 11.61 5.55
C LEU A 176 -36.09 12.87 5.70
N TRP A 177 -35.59 14.03 5.28
CA TRP A 177 -36.31 15.30 5.37
C TRP A 177 -36.52 15.89 3.97
N GLN A 178 -37.78 16.00 3.55
CA GLN A 178 -38.13 16.80 2.37
C GLN A 178 -38.17 18.26 2.80
N TYR A 179 -37.15 19.01 2.38
CA TYR A 179 -36.91 20.38 2.84
C TYR A 179 -37.26 21.42 1.79
N SER A 180 -37.48 21.00 0.54
CA SER A 180 -37.77 21.90 -0.56
C SER A 180 -38.56 21.18 -1.64
N SER A 181 -39.56 21.87 -2.19
CA SER A 181 -40.23 21.54 -3.44
C SER A 181 -39.73 22.35 -4.64
N ASN A 182 -38.65 23.11 -4.45
CA ASN A 182 -38.13 24.07 -5.41
C ASN A 182 -36.61 23.97 -5.54
N TYR A 183 -36.08 22.74 -5.52
CA TYR A 183 -34.66 22.50 -5.74
C TYR A 183 -34.38 22.36 -7.24
N TYR A 184 -33.51 23.20 -7.78
CA TYR A 184 -33.14 23.10 -9.20
C TYR A 184 -32.19 21.92 -9.45
N LEU A 185 -32.67 20.89 -10.15
CA LEU A 185 -31.88 19.73 -10.50
C LEU A 185 -31.43 19.82 -11.97
N SER A 186 -30.19 20.24 -12.17
CA SER A 186 -29.64 20.49 -13.51
C SER A 186 -29.70 19.27 -14.45
N ALA A 187 -29.60 18.06 -13.91
CA ALA A 187 -29.75 16.82 -14.69
C ALA A 187 -31.12 16.71 -15.38
N LEU A 188 -32.17 17.31 -14.80
CA LEU A 188 -33.53 17.31 -15.36
C LEU A 188 -33.90 18.64 -16.02
N ASN A 189 -33.12 19.71 -15.77
CA ASN A 189 -33.43 21.09 -16.18
C ASN A 189 -34.80 21.55 -15.63
N GLN A 190 -35.10 21.16 -14.38
CA GLN A 190 -36.38 21.41 -13.70
C GLN A 190 -36.18 21.63 -12.21
N TYR A 191 -37.17 22.27 -11.58
CA TYR A 191 -37.30 22.32 -10.13
C TYR A 191 -38.01 21.07 -9.64
N VAL A 192 -37.50 20.46 -8.58
CA VAL A 192 -37.98 19.20 -8.02
C VAL A 192 -38.05 19.26 -6.50
N ASP A 193 -38.82 18.35 -5.93
CA ASP A 193 -38.74 17.99 -4.52
C ASP A 193 -37.38 17.40 -4.19
N ASN A 194 -36.78 17.79 -3.06
CA ASN A 194 -35.46 17.32 -2.66
C ASN A 194 -35.33 17.08 -1.16
N ASN A 195 -34.47 16.12 -0.84
CA ASN A 195 -34.40 15.52 0.47
C ASN A 195 -32.98 15.52 1.08
N LEU A 196 -32.91 15.58 2.41
CA LEU A 196 -31.68 15.44 3.20
C LEU A 196 -31.75 14.20 4.10
N PHE A 197 -30.66 13.42 4.14
CA PHE A 197 -30.54 12.20 4.97
C PHE A 197 -29.22 12.12 5.76
N ASP A 198 -28.37 13.15 5.67
CA ASP A 198 -27.08 13.16 6.35
C ASP A 198 -27.23 13.33 7.87
N SER A 199 -26.19 12.94 8.62
CA SER A 199 -26.23 12.88 10.08
C SER A 199 -26.43 14.24 10.77
N ALA A 200 -26.19 15.37 10.08
CA ALA A 200 -26.44 16.69 10.64
C ALA A 200 -27.90 17.13 10.42
N SER A 201 -28.50 16.69 9.32
CA SER A 201 -29.86 17.09 8.93
C SER A 201 -30.96 16.29 9.64
N VAL A 202 -30.75 15.02 9.97
CA VAL A 202 -31.82 14.11 10.44
C VAL A 202 -31.71 13.72 11.91
N SER A 203 -32.81 13.30 12.54
CA SER A 203 -32.79 12.88 13.96
C SER A 203 -32.43 11.41 14.14
N ASN A 204 -32.69 10.57 13.14
CA ASN A 204 -32.32 9.16 13.13
C ASN A 204 -31.53 8.82 11.86
N TYR A 205 -30.21 8.82 11.96
CA TYR A 205 -29.31 8.71 10.82
C TYR A 205 -29.18 7.26 10.31
N HIS A 206 -29.31 7.11 8.99
CA HIS A 206 -28.99 5.89 8.26
C HIS A 206 -27.98 6.19 7.14
N PRO A 207 -26.83 5.48 7.09
CA PRO A 207 -25.86 5.68 6.02
C PRO A 207 -26.45 5.27 4.66
N LEU A 208 -25.90 5.79 3.56
CA LEU A 208 -26.35 5.46 2.18
C LEU A 208 -26.44 3.94 1.94
N SER A 209 -25.52 3.16 2.50
CA SER A 209 -25.53 1.69 2.44
C SER A 209 -26.80 1.05 3.01
N TRP A 210 -27.37 1.65 4.05
CA TRP A 210 -28.61 1.20 4.67
C TRP A 210 -29.78 1.40 3.69
N TRP A 211 -29.91 2.60 3.11
CA TRP A 211 -30.92 2.92 2.10
C TRP A 211 -30.84 2.00 0.88
N LEU A 212 -29.63 1.77 0.37
CA LEU A 212 -29.42 1.00 -0.86
C LEU A 212 -29.36 -0.52 -0.65
N ASN A 213 -29.48 -0.97 0.61
CA ASN A 213 -29.23 -2.36 1.01
C ASN A 213 -27.90 -2.89 0.45
N THR A 214 -26.88 -2.02 0.37
CA THR A 214 -25.54 -2.40 -0.06
C THR A 214 -24.70 -2.63 1.19
N SER A 215 -24.01 -3.76 1.25
CA SER A 215 -22.97 -3.94 2.27
C SER A 215 -21.96 -2.81 2.06
N THR A 216 -21.65 -2.04 3.11
CA THR A 216 -20.58 -1.04 3.05
C THR A 216 -19.34 -1.73 2.54
N ALA A 217 -18.93 -1.41 1.30
CA ALA A 217 -17.63 -1.84 0.82
C ALA A 217 -16.62 -1.32 1.83
N LYS A 218 -15.91 -2.23 2.51
CA LYS A 218 -14.87 -1.86 3.48
C LYS A 218 -14.01 -0.77 2.84
N PRO A 219 -13.72 0.34 3.54
CA PRO A 219 -12.91 1.41 2.99
C PRO A 219 -11.68 0.80 2.33
N LYS A 220 -11.50 1.09 1.04
CA LYS A 220 -10.43 0.48 0.25
C LYS A 220 -9.10 0.94 0.83
N THR A 221 -8.48 0.09 1.64
CA THR A 221 -7.15 0.36 2.20
C THR A 221 -6.14 0.30 1.07
N TYR A 222 -5.66 1.46 0.65
CA TYR A 222 -4.58 1.56 -0.31
C TYR A 222 -3.27 1.18 0.36
N ALA A 223 -2.39 0.53 -0.40
CA ALA A 223 -1.01 0.31 -0.01
C ALA A 223 -0.28 1.65 0.20
N TYR A 224 0.76 1.64 1.03
CA TYR A 224 1.63 2.79 1.23
C TYR A 224 2.11 3.33 -0.12
N SER A 225 1.89 4.61 -0.38
CA SER A 225 2.04 5.22 -1.72
C SER A 225 2.76 6.58 -1.66
N SER A 226 3.64 6.74 -0.68
CA SER A 226 4.39 7.98 -0.43
C SER A 226 5.89 7.80 -0.64
N TYR A 227 6.29 6.85 -1.50
CA TYR A 227 7.69 6.63 -1.87
C TYR A 227 8.28 7.87 -2.55
N LYS A 228 9.60 8.03 -2.45
CA LYS A 228 10.37 9.14 -3.01
C LYS A 228 11.54 8.63 -3.85
N THR A 229 11.94 9.41 -4.86
CA THR A 229 13.15 9.15 -5.65
C THR A 229 14.37 9.04 -4.74
N GLY A 230 15.27 8.09 -5.02
CA GLY A 230 16.46 7.81 -4.22
C GLY A 230 16.28 6.73 -3.16
N GLN A 231 15.03 6.42 -2.78
CA GLN A 231 14.72 5.29 -1.89
C GLN A 231 14.91 3.94 -2.60
N TYR A 232 14.77 2.84 -1.85
CA TYR A 232 14.73 1.49 -2.39
C TYR A 232 13.38 0.82 -2.12
N ALA A 233 12.96 -0.03 -3.06
CA ALA A 233 11.73 -0.83 -2.96
C ALA A 233 12.06 -2.32 -3.11
N TYR A 234 11.52 -3.12 -2.20
CA TYR A 234 11.51 -4.58 -2.25
C TYR A 234 10.36 -5.06 -3.10
N VAL A 235 10.59 -5.83 -4.17
CA VAL A 235 9.49 -6.43 -4.94
C VAL A 235 8.96 -7.65 -4.21
N TYR A 236 7.67 -7.69 -3.88
CA TYR A 236 7.09 -8.82 -3.15
C TYR A 236 7.05 -10.11 -3.98
N SER A 237 7.00 -11.27 -3.30
CA SER A 237 6.78 -12.57 -3.96
C SER A 237 5.43 -12.66 -4.69
N LYS A 238 4.42 -11.97 -4.18
CA LYS A 238 3.08 -11.91 -4.77
C LYS A 238 2.97 -11.00 -6.00
N ALA A 239 3.99 -10.19 -6.29
CA ALA A 239 3.98 -9.30 -7.45
C ALA A 239 3.82 -10.15 -8.73
N SER A 240 2.74 -9.92 -9.47
CA SER A 240 2.39 -10.74 -10.64
C SER A 240 2.71 -10.03 -11.95
N MET A 241 2.37 -8.75 -12.05
CA MET A 241 2.47 -7.94 -13.27
C MET A 241 3.15 -6.61 -12.98
N TYR A 242 3.95 -6.14 -13.93
CA TYR A 242 4.38 -4.75 -14.00
C TYR A 242 3.23 -3.86 -14.46
N TYR A 243 3.41 -2.54 -14.39
CA TYR A 243 2.35 -1.60 -14.77
C TYR A 243 1.97 -1.68 -16.26
N ASP A 244 2.93 -2.01 -17.12
CA ASP A 244 2.76 -2.24 -18.57
C ASP A 244 2.08 -3.59 -18.89
N ARG A 245 1.68 -4.36 -17.86
CA ARG A 245 1.09 -5.71 -17.95
C ARG A 245 2.05 -6.81 -18.39
N SER A 246 3.36 -6.56 -18.45
CA SER A 246 4.33 -7.65 -18.57
C SER A 246 4.46 -8.40 -17.24
N LYS A 247 4.75 -9.70 -17.30
CA LYS A 247 4.84 -10.57 -16.12
C LYS A 247 6.09 -10.26 -15.30
N VAL A 248 5.95 -10.19 -13.98
CA VAL A 248 7.11 -10.08 -13.08
C VAL A 248 7.81 -11.44 -12.97
N PRO A 249 9.05 -11.60 -13.47
CA PRO A 249 9.75 -12.88 -13.42
C PRO A 249 10.13 -13.24 -11.97
N SER A 250 10.22 -14.53 -11.66
CA SER A 250 10.63 -15.01 -10.32
C SER A 250 11.99 -14.45 -9.89
N SER A 251 12.90 -14.25 -10.85
CA SER A 251 14.21 -13.64 -10.66
C SER A 251 14.16 -12.17 -10.23
N ALA A 252 13.06 -11.44 -10.51
CA ALA A 252 12.89 -10.05 -10.11
C ALA A 252 12.30 -9.89 -8.71
N LYS A 253 11.55 -10.90 -8.24
CA LYS A 253 10.86 -10.90 -6.95
C LYS A 253 11.84 -11.08 -5.81
N GLN A 254 11.40 -10.69 -4.63
CA GLN A 254 12.13 -10.81 -3.38
C GLN A 254 13.51 -10.12 -3.39
N LYS A 255 13.62 -9.03 -4.15
CA LYS A 255 14.84 -8.25 -4.33
C LYS A 255 14.57 -6.76 -4.18
N MET A 256 15.64 -6.04 -3.83
CA MET A 256 15.64 -4.60 -3.63
C MET A 256 16.10 -3.88 -4.89
N TYR A 257 15.39 -2.83 -5.28
CA TYR A 257 15.74 -1.97 -6.41
C TYR A 257 15.67 -0.51 -6.01
N LYS A 258 16.54 0.32 -6.58
CA LYS A 258 16.53 1.76 -6.32
C LYS A 258 15.40 2.41 -7.11
N ILE A 259 14.59 3.20 -6.41
CA ILE A 259 13.54 4.03 -6.98
C ILE A 259 14.20 5.25 -7.63
N THR A 260 14.01 5.39 -8.94
CA THR A 260 14.60 6.50 -9.71
C THR A 260 13.56 7.49 -10.25
N ALA A 261 12.28 7.11 -10.22
CA ALA A 261 11.16 8.00 -10.47
C ALA A 261 9.91 7.51 -9.72
N VAL A 262 8.96 8.41 -9.49
CA VAL A 262 7.65 8.11 -8.91
C VAL A 262 6.55 8.80 -9.71
N LYS A 263 5.34 8.23 -9.73
CA LYS A 263 4.16 8.83 -10.40
C LYS A 263 2.90 8.60 -9.57
N SER A 264 2.10 9.63 -9.36
CA SER A 264 0.78 9.49 -8.72
C SER A 264 -0.20 8.81 -9.67
N VAL A 265 -0.92 7.80 -9.19
CA VAL A 265 -1.96 7.08 -9.94
C VAL A 265 -3.09 6.68 -9.00
N THR A 266 -4.24 6.25 -9.49
CA THR A 266 -5.19 5.45 -8.69
C THR A 266 -5.50 4.19 -9.48
N LYS A 267 -4.85 3.08 -9.13
CA LYS A 267 -5.00 1.79 -9.84
C LYS A 267 -4.87 0.63 -8.85
N SER A 268 -5.77 -0.34 -8.97
CA SER A 268 -5.86 -1.48 -8.04
C SER A 268 -5.88 -0.99 -6.58
N ASN A 269 -4.91 -1.39 -5.76
CA ASN A 269 -4.76 -0.98 -4.36
C ASN A 269 -3.61 0.02 -4.17
N SER A 270 -3.21 0.74 -5.22
CA SER A 270 -2.07 1.67 -5.20
C SER A 270 -2.49 3.09 -5.53
N LYS A 271 -1.88 4.06 -4.85
CA LYS A 271 -1.95 5.48 -5.22
C LYS A 271 -0.69 6.00 -5.92
N GLN A 272 0.29 5.12 -6.14
CA GLN A 272 1.59 5.52 -6.68
C GLN A 272 2.21 4.38 -7.49
N LEU A 273 2.99 4.76 -8.51
CA LEU A 273 3.95 3.92 -9.19
C LEU A 273 5.37 4.30 -8.78
N VAL A 274 6.23 3.30 -8.66
CA VAL A 274 7.67 3.47 -8.45
C VAL A 274 8.43 2.87 -9.63
N TYR A 275 9.41 3.61 -10.15
CA TYR A 275 10.27 3.14 -11.23
C TYR A 275 11.53 2.50 -10.66
N LEU A 276 11.69 1.19 -10.87
CA LEU A 276 12.73 0.39 -10.26
C LEU A 276 13.92 0.21 -11.20
N SER A 277 15.01 0.94 -10.92
CA SER A 277 16.27 0.82 -11.67
C SER A 277 16.87 -0.59 -11.51
N GLY A 278 17.31 -1.18 -12.63
CA GLY A 278 17.74 -2.58 -12.72
C GLY A 278 16.65 -3.54 -13.18
N LEU A 279 15.37 -3.18 -13.01
CA LEU A 279 14.26 -3.82 -13.72
C LEU A 279 13.81 -3.01 -14.94
N ASN A 280 14.07 -1.70 -14.94
CA ASN A 280 13.62 -0.75 -15.96
C ASN A 280 12.11 -0.79 -16.16
N GLN A 281 11.38 -0.91 -15.06
CA GLN A 281 9.94 -1.14 -15.05
C GLN A 281 9.24 -0.31 -13.98
N TRP A 282 8.00 0.08 -14.28
CA TRP A 282 7.09 0.72 -13.34
C TRP A 282 6.33 -0.34 -12.54
N VAL A 283 6.34 -0.21 -11.23
CA VAL A 283 5.69 -1.13 -10.30
C VAL A 283 4.67 -0.39 -9.45
N LEU A 284 3.48 -0.98 -9.28
CA LEU A 284 2.45 -0.46 -8.38
C LEU A 284 2.93 -0.54 -6.93
N SER A 285 2.63 0.49 -6.14
CA SER A 285 3.08 0.58 -4.74
C SER A 285 2.61 -0.59 -3.85
N GLN A 286 1.51 -1.25 -4.21
CA GLN A 286 1.00 -2.49 -3.57
C GLN A 286 1.92 -3.71 -3.73
N ASP A 287 2.74 -3.72 -4.78
CA ASP A 287 3.61 -4.84 -5.17
C ASP A 287 5.04 -4.67 -4.65
N VAL A 288 5.29 -3.55 -3.96
CA VAL A 288 6.57 -3.24 -3.33
C VAL A 288 6.43 -2.96 -1.83
N GLY A 289 7.48 -3.28 -1.08
CA GLY A 289 7.64 -2.92 0.32
C GLY A 289 8.81 -1.97 0.49
N GLY A 290 8.62 -0.89 1.26
CA GLY A 290 9.72 -0.02 1.62
C GLY A 290 10.63 -0.76 2.60
N TYR A 291 11.85 -1.09 2.17
CA TYR A 291 12.88 -1.61 3.06
C TYR A 291 14.21 -0.93 2.79
N TRP A 292 15.01 -0.89 3.84
CA TRP A 292 16.34 -0.31 3.80
C TRP A 292 17.33 -1.32 3.23
N GLY A 293 18.35 -0.85 2.49
CA GLY A 293 19.47 -1.71 2.12
C GLY A 293 20.19 -2.23 3.37
N GLN A 294 20.58 -3.51 3.40
CA GLN A 294 21.43 -4.02 4.47
C GLN A 294 22.73 -3.20 4.53
N GLY A 295 23.13 -2.77 5.72
CA GLY A 295 24.31 -1.94 5.97
C GLY A 295 24.08 -0.44 5.89
N GLN A 296 22.91 0.04 5.44
CA GLN A 296 22.62 1.47 5.40
C GLN A 296 22.60 2.06 6.82
N LYS A 297 23.27 3.21 7.02
CA LYS A 297 23.31 3.94 8.30
C LYS A 297 22.42 5.17 8.25
N GLY A 298 21.65 5.43 9.31
CA GLY A 298 20.82 6.63 9.39
C GLY A 298 20.23 6.88 10.76
N THR A 299 19.48 7.98 10.86
CA THR A 299 18.63 8.34 12.00
C THR A 299 17.24 7.75 11.82
N PHE A 300 16.58 7.27 12.86
CA PHE A 300 15.29 6.59 12.81
C PHE A 300 14.35 7.14 13.89
N THR A 301 13.13 7.53 13.53
CA THR A 301 12.08 7.94 14.49
C THR A 301 11.12 6.78 14.81
N LEU A 302 10.91 6.46 16.08
CA LEU A 302 10.10 5.31 16.52
C LEU A 302 8.59 5.54 16.35
N ASN A 303 7.88 4.52 15.83
CA ASN A 303 6.41 4.56 15.66
C ASN A 303 5.62 4.06 16.88
N TYR A 304 6.30 3.38 17.80
CA TYR A 304 5.75 2.78 19.02
C TYR A 304 6.85 2.68 20.08
N ASN A 305 6.46 2.40 21.33
CA ASN A 305 7.41 2.11 22.40
C ASN A 305 8.13 0.79 22.13
N ALA A 306 9.47 0.81 22.02
CA ALA A 306 10.26 -0.37 21.67
C ALA A 306 11.21 -0.79 22.79
N ASN A 307 11.37 -2.10 22.97
CA ASN A 307 12.45 -2.66 23.78
C ASN A 307 13.74 -2.69 22.97
N ILE A 308 14.88 -2.43 23.62
CA ILE A 308 16.20 -2.69 23.05
C ILE A 308 16.61 -4.13 23.40
N TYR A 309 17.13 -4.85 22.41
CA TYR A 309 17.59 -6.23 22.54
C TYR A 309 19.10 -6.34 22.42
N SER A 310 19.71 -7.34 23.05
CA SER A 310 21.16 -7.56 22.99
C SER A 310 21.61 -8.23 21.68
N ASN A 311 20.69 -8.85 20.93
CA ASN A 311 20.98 -9.57 19.70
C ASN A 311 19.99 -9.24 18.56
N ALA A 312 20.40 -9.53 17.32
CA ALA A 312 19.58 -9.25 16.14
C ALA A 312 18.34 -10.17 15.99
N ALA A 313 18.30 -11.29 16.72
CA ALA A 313 17.13 -12.16 16.78
C ALA A 313 15.97 -11.53 17.56
N LEU A 314 16.28 -10.55 18.41
CA LEU A 314 15.37 -9.95 19.40
C LEU A 314 14.87 -10.97 20.43
N SER A 315 15.69 -11.96 20.77
CA SER A 315 15.32 -13.00 21.75
C SER A 315 15.64 -12.61 23.20
N THR A 316 16.57 -11.68 23.40
CA THR A 316 17.02 -11.28 24.75
C THR A 316 16.90 -9.77 24.91
N LYS A 317 15.99 -9.33 25.79
CA LYS A 317 15.81 -7.92 26.13
C LYS A 317 17.03 -7.42 26.90
N SER A 318 17.47 -6.19 26.64
CA SER A 318 18.58 -5.57 27.37
C SER A 318 18.14 -4.81 28.62
N GLY A 319 16.85 -4.84 28.98
CA GLY A 319 16.26 -4.03 30.05
C GLY A 319 16.06 -2.54 29.70
N ARG A 320 16.55 -2.07 28.55
CA ARG A 320 16.40 -0.67 28.08
C ARG A 320 15.23 -0.53 27.11
N THR A 321 14.56 0.62 27.11
CA THR A 321 13.42 0.92 26.25
C THR A 321 13.57 2.27 25.55
N LEU A 322 12.79 2.48 24.50
CA LEU A 322 12.70 3.72 23.73
C LEU A 322 11.22 4.08 23.54
N ALA A 323 10.86 5.32 23.80
CA ALA A 323 9.49 5.80 23.62
C ALA A 323 9.14 6.02 22.14
N LYS A 324 7.85 5.95 21.83
CA LYS A 324 7.30 6.41 20.55
C LYS A 324 7.73 7.87 20.31
N GLY A 325 8.18 8.16 19.08
CA GLY A 325 8.69 9.48 18.69
C GLY A 325 10.18 9.71 18.98
N ALA A 326 10.85 8.82 19.73
CA ALA A 326 12.29 8.94 19.97
C ALA A 326 13.08 8.80 18.66
N LYS A 327 14.11 9.64 18.48
CA LYS A 327 15.05 9.57 17.36
C LYS A 327 16.31 8.79 17.78
N VAL A 328 16.69 7.79 17.00
CA VAL A 328 17.87 6.95 17.27
C VAL A 328 18.71 6.76 16.03
N THR A 329 20.04 6.69 16.16
CA THR A 329 20.92 6.38 15.03
C THR A 329 21.32 4.91 15.03
N GLY A 330 21.52 4.35 13.83
CA GLY A 330 21.95 2.98 13.73
C GLY A 330 22.20 2.49 12.31
N THR A 331 22.55 1.21 12.23
CA THR A 331 22.79 0.50 10.98
C THR A 331 21.71 -0.53 10.74
N VAL A 332 21.17 -0.58 9.53
CA VAL A 332 20.23 -1.61 9.11
C VAL A 332 20.96 -2.95 9.01
N VAL A 333 20.48 -3.94 9.75
CA VAL A 333 21.00 -5.32 9.67
C VAL A 333 19.86 -6.29 9.31
N LYS A 334 20.23 -7.46 8.79
CA LYS A 334 19.28 -8.51 8.44
C LYS A 334 19.49 -9.71 9.36
N TYR A 335 18.41 -10.26 9.90
CA TYR A 335 18.40 -11.51 10.64
C TYR A 335 17.28 -12.41 10.10
N GLY A 336 17.65 -13.57 9.57
CA GLY A 336 16.72 -14.42 8.82
C GLY A 336 16.08 -13.68 7.64
N LYS A 337 14.74 -13.67 7.59
CA LYS A 337 13.94 -12.97 6.57
C LYS A 337 13.61 -11.51 6.93
N LEU A 338 14.03 -11.02 8.11
CA LEU A 338 13.59 -9.74 8.65
C LEU A 338 14.73 -8.73 8.79
N TYR A 339 14.41 -7.45 8.69
CA TYR A 339 15.33 -6.35 8.95
C TYR A 339 15.23 -5.87 10.40
N ARG A 340 16.35 -5.36 10.92
CA ARG A 340 16.52 -4.76 12.25
C ARG A 340 17.34 -3.49 12.13
N VAL A 341 17.29 -2.66 13.16
CA VAL A 341 18.25 -1.56 13.32
C VAL A 341 19.18 -1.94 14.47
N LYS A 342 20.49 -2.04 14.18
CA LYS A 342 21.54 -2.08 15.19
C LYS A 342 21.82 -0.65 15.62
N LEU A 343 21.51 -0.31 16.86
CA LEU A 343 21.70 1.04 17.39
C LEU A 343 23.20 1.34 17.56
N ASP A 344 23.59 2.59 17.31
CA ASP A 344 24.97 3.02 17.54
C ASP A 344 25.31 2.99 19.04
N GLY A 345 24.35 3.31 19.92
CA GLY A 345 24.43 3.15 21.38
C GLY A 345 24.31 1.70 21.89
N GLY A 346 24.48 0.72 20.99
CA GLY A 346 24.43 -0.69 21.29
C GLY A 346 23.03 -1.27 21.39
N GLY A 347 22.89 -2.53 20.96
CA GLY A 347 21.62 -3.26 20.95
C GLY A 347 20.86 -3.15 19.62
N TYR A 348 19.68 -3.76 19.58
CA TYR A 348 18.89 -3.96 18.37
C TYR A 348 17.42 -3.64 18.61
N ILE A 349 16.77 -3.07 17.61
CA ILE A 349 15.32 -2.86 17.57
C ILE A 349 14.71 -3.39 16.26
N THR A 350 13.40 -3.57 16.29
CA THR A 350 12.56 -3.81 15.10
C THR A 350 12.63 -2.62 14.12
N ALA A 351 12.66 -2.88 12.82
CA ALA A 351 12.84 -1.84 11.78
C ALA A 351 11.57 -1.06 11.39
N ALA A 352 10.59 -0.89 12.29
CA ALA A 352 9.34 -0.17 12.03
C ALA A 352 9.42 1.28 12.56
N VAL A 353 9.96 2.17 11.74
CA VAL A 353 10.37 3.55 12.07
C VAL A 353 10.07 4.49 10.89
N GLN A 354 9.74 5.78 11.13
CA GLN A 354 9.11 6.67 10.12
C GLN A 354 10.02 7.72 9.43
N GLU A 355 11.18 8.08 9.96
CA GLU A 355 12.00 9.19 9.43
C GLU A 355 13.44 8.73 9.28
N THR A 356 14.09 8.99 8.13
CA THR A 356 15.49 8.57 7.91
C THR A 356 16.27 9.46 6.96
N ASN A 357 17.45 9.87 7.43
CA ASN A 357 18.53 10.41 6.62
C ASN A 357 19.61 9.32 6.52
N PHE A 358 19.74 8.69 5.34
CA PHE A 358 20.76 7.65 5.14
C PHE A 358 22.04 8.18 4.55
N THR A 359 23.13 7.61 5.02
CA THR A 359 24.38 7.52 4.27
C THR A 359 24.59 6.08 3.82
N PRO A 360 24.91 5.84 2.53
CA PRO A 360 25.31 4.52 2.07
C PRO A 360 26.46 3.98 2.91
N ALA A 361 26.43 2.69 3.24
CA ALA A 361 27.61 2.04 3.79
C ALA A 361 28.80 2.32 2.86
N PRO A 362 29.97 2.74 3.39
CA PRO A 362 31.16 2.88 2.57
C PRO A 362 31.43 1.53 1.91
N LYS A 363 31.44 1.52 0.58
CA LYS A 363 31.70 0.32 -0.19
C LYS A 363 33.16 -0.08 0.01
N VAL A 364 33.39 -1.18 0.72
CA VAL A 364 34.73 -1.74 0.92
C VAL A 364 35.15 -2.48 -0.35
N TYR A 365 36.13 -1.92 -1.05
CA TYR A 365 36.70 -2.55 -2.23
C TYR A 365 37.76 -3.58 -1.81
N ALA A 366 37.88 -4.65 -2.60
CA ALA A 366 39.01 -5.56 -2.56
C ALA A 366 40.31 -4.80 -2.84
N TYR A 367 41.43 -5.34 -2.36
CA TYR A 367 42.73 -4.78 -2.68
C TYR A 367 42.87 -4.62 -4.20
N SER A 368 43.29 -3.44 -4.64
CA SER A 368 43.30 -3.08 -6.05
C SER A 368 44.47 -2.13 -6.35
N SER A 369 45.65 -2.51 -5.88
CA SER A 369 46.92 -1.82 -6.14
C SER A 369 47.97 -2.76 -6.75
N TYR A 370 47.52 -3.76 -7.51
CA TYR A 370 48.39 -4.66 -8.27
C TYR A 370 49.10 -3.90 -9.39
N LYS A 371 50.29 -4.37 -9.77
CA LYS A 371 51.12 -3.85 -10.87
C LYS A 371 51.45 -4.96 -11.87
N ALA A 372 51.65 -4.61 -13.13
CA ALA A 372 52.19 -5.55 -14.12
C ALA A 372 53.59 -6.02 -13.68
N GLY A 373 53.90 -7.29 -13.96
CA GLY A 373 55.11 -7.98 -13.48
C GLY A 373 54.92 -8.77 -12.18
N GLN A 374 53.95 -8.40 -11.33
CA GLN A 374 53.61 -9.16 -10.13
C GLN A 374 52.89 -10.48 -10.45
N TYR A 375 52.71 -11.34 -9.46
CA TYR A 375 51.96 -12.59 -9.60
C TYR A 375 50.71 -12.60 -8.74
N ALA A 376 49.62 -13.19 -9.23
CA ALA A 376 48.42 -13.46 -8.45
C ALA A 376 47.86 -14.85 -8.74
N TYR A 377 47.24 -15.47 -7.74
CA TYR A 377 46.43 -16.67 -7.92
C TYR A 377 44.95 -16.35 -7.91
N VAL A 378 44.18 -17.11 -8.69
CA VAL A 378 42.71 -17.02 -8.70
C VAL A 378 42.15 -17.76 -7.48
N TYR A 379 41.28 -17.11 -6.70
CA TYR A 379 40.69 -17.73 -5.51
C TYR A 379 39.86 -18.99 -5.87
N SER A 380 39.82 -19.96 -4.95
CA SER A 380 38.97 -21.18 -5.12
C SER A 380 37.48 -20.85 -5.31
N LYS A 381 37.01 -19.76 -4.72
CA LYS A 381 35.62 -19.28 -4.83
C LYS A 381 35.32 -18.48 -6.10
N ALA A 382 36.32 -18.13 -6.91
CA ALA A 382 36.10 -17.40 -8.16
C ALA A 382 35.25 -18.26 -9.10
N SER A 383 34.19 -17.67 -9.67
CA SER A 383 33.23 -18.40 -10.51
C SER A 383 33.33 -18.02 -11.98
N MET A 384 33.55 -16.73 -12.27
CA MET A 384 33.52 -16.18 -13.62
C MET A 384 34.72 -15.26 -13.86
N TYR A 385 35.26 -15.29 -15.07
CA TYR A 385 36.16 -14.27 -15.59
C TYR A 385 35.39 -12.98 -15.94
N TYR A 386 36.10 -11.92 -16.29
CA TYR A 386 35.47 -10.63 -16.61
C TYR A 386 34.58 -10.69 -17.86
N ASP A 387 34.94 -11.51 -18.85
CA ASP A 387 34.17 -11.78 -20.07
C ASP A 387 32.94 -12.67 -19.84
N ARG A 388 32.70 -13.10 -18.59
CA ARG A 388 31.65 -14.03 -18.16
C ARG A 388 31.86 -15.48 -18.59
N SER A 389 33.05 -15.86 -19.05
CA SER A 389 33.39 -17.27 -19.16
C SER A 389 33.64 -17.86 -17.76
N LYS A 390 33.37 -19.16 -17.59
CA LYS A 390 33.49 -19.86 -16.30
C LYS A 390 34.97 -20.05 -15.94
N VAL A 391 35.34 -19.80 -14.68
CA VAL A 391 36.69 -20.11 -14.18
C VAL A 391 36.81 -21.63 -13.96
N PRO A 392 37.64 -22.35 -14.74
CA PRO A 392 37.80 -23.79 -14.57
C PRO A 392 38.52 -24.11 -13.27
N SER A 393 38.26 -25.30 -12.70
CA SER A 393 38.90 -25.74 -11.45
C SER A 393 40.43 -25.77 -11.56
N SER A 394 40.97 -26.07 -12.75
CA SER A 394 42.41 -26.05 -13.06
C SER A 394 43.03 -24.65 -12.98
N ALA A 395 42.23 -23.59 -13.18
CA ALA A 395 42.72 -22.23 -13.11
C ALA A 395 42.86 -21.70 -11.67
N LYS A 396 42.16 -22.31 -10.72
CA LYS A 396 42.07 -21.83 -9.34
C LYS A 396 43.27 -22.25 -8.51
N GLN A 397 43.65 -21.42 -7.54
CA GLN A 397 44.74 -21.67 -6.60
C GLN A 397 46.10 -21.94 -7.28
N LYS A 398 46.26 -21.50 -8.52
CA LYS A 398 47.49 -21.50 -9.31
C LYS A 398 47.92 -20.04 -9.54
N MET A 399 49.22 -19.77 -9.45
CA MET A 399 49.78 -18.43 -9.67
C MET A 399 49.94 -18.16 -11.16
N TYR A 400 49.64 -16.93 -11.54
CA TYR A 400 49.84 -16.41 -12.88
C TYR A 400 50.54 -15.06 -12.81
N LYS A 401 51.41 -14.79 -13.78
CA LYS A 401 52.03 -13.48 -13.92
C LYS A 401 50.98 -12.48 -14.40
N ILE A 402 50.89 -11.34 -13.74
CA ILE A 402 50.07 -10.21 -14.17
C ILE A 402 50.85 -9.49 -15.27
N THR A 403 50.34 -9.49 -16.51
CA THR A 403 51.02 -8.79 -17.62
C THR A 403 50.38 -7.45 -17.94
N ALA A 404 49.14 -7.22 -17.51
CA ALA A 404 48.50 -5.92 -17.63
C ALA A 404 47.51 -5.67 -16.48
N VAL A 405 47.31 -4.40 -16.15
CA VAL A 405 46.35 -3.95 -15.14
C VAL A 405 45.50 -2.82 -15.73
N LYS A 406 44.18 -2.88 -15.51
CA LYS A 406 43.24 -1.82 -15.90
C LYS A 406 42.47 -1.33 -14.69
N SER A 407 42.34 -0.01 -14.54
CA SER A 407 41.45 0.59 -13.55
C SER A 407 40.00 0.39 -13.97
N VAL A 408 39.16 -0.10 -13.05
CA VAL A 408 37.72 -0.28 -13.27
C VAL A 408 36.96 0.08 -12.00
N THR A 409 35.64 0.29 -12.09
CA THR A 409 34.76 0.24 -10.90
C THR A 409 33.67 -0.80 -11.17
N LYS A 410 33.95 -2.06 -10.82
CA LYS A 410 33.05 -3.19 -11.09
C LYS A 410 33.00 -4.13 -9.89
N SER A 411 31.79 -4.50 -9.47
CA SER A 411 31.57 -5.33 -8.28
C SER A 411 32.32 -4.75 -7.07
N ASN A 412 33.21 -5.52 -6.41
CA ASN A 412 34.04 -5.05 -5.31
C ASN A 412 35.48 -4.75 -5.74
N SER A 413 35.76 -4.61 -7.04
CA SER A 413 37.12 -4.43 -7.57
C SER A 413 37.33 -3.01 -8.11
N LYS A 414 38.54 -2.47 -7.88
CA LYS A 414 39.02 -1.27 -8.59
C LYS A 414 40.00 -1.56 -9.72
N GLN A 415 40.38 -2.83 -9.88
CA GLN A 415 41.31 -3.26 -10.93
C GLN A 415 40.83 -4.54 -11.62
N LEU A 416 41.18 -4.66 -12.90
CA LEU A 416 41.24 -5.91 -13.65
C LEU A 416 42.71 -6.28 -13.85
N LEU A 417 43.02 -7.56 -13.68
CA LEU A 417 44.35 -8.12 -13.87
C LEU A 417 44.30 -9.07 -15.05
N TYR A 418 45.19 -8.89 -16.02
CA TYR A 418 45.38 -9.86 -17.10
C TYR A 418 46.41 -10.89 -16.67
N LEU A 419 45.96 -12.14 -16.53
CA LEU A 419 46.78 -13.23 -16.01
C LEU A 419 47.34 -14.09 -17.16
N ALA A 420 48.66 -14.02 -17.36
CA ALA A 420 49.36 -14.78 -18.40
C ALA A 420 49.22 -16.28 -18.19
N GLY A 421 48.90 -17.02 -19.26
CA GLY A 421 48.60 -18.45 -19.22
C GLY A 421 47.13 -18.78 -18.99
N LEU A 422 46.32 -17.82 -18.54
CA LEU A 422 44.85 -17.90 -18.62
C LEU A 422 44.30 -17.14 -19.82
N ASN A 423 45.04 -16.13 -20.31
CA ASN A 423 44.61 -15.22 -21.38
C ASN A 423 43.26 -14.55 -21.09
N GLN A 424 43.04 -14.22 -19.81
CA GLN A 424 41.77 -13.74 -19.30
C GLN A 424 41.96 -12.57 -18.32
N TRP A 425 40.99 -11.66 -18.32
CA TRP A 425 40.90 -10.58 -17.35
C TRP A 425 40.15 -11.05 -16.10
N VAL A 426 40.75 -10.85 -14.93
CA VAL A 426 40.19 -11.24 -13.63
C VAL A 426 40.00 -10.01 -12.76
N LEU A 427 38.85 -9.90 -12.11
CA LEU A 427 38.57 -8.85 -11.14
C LEU A 427 39.45 -9.00 -9.90
N SER A 428 39.96 -7.90 -9.36
CA SER A 428 40.88 -7.91 -8.20
C SER A 428 40.29 -8.54 -6.94
N GLN A 429 38.96 -8.60 -6.81
CA GLN A 429 38.24 -9.33 -5.75
C GLN A 429 38.38 -10.86 -5.82
N ASP A 430 38.71 -11.39 -7.00
CA ASP A 430 38.72 -12.83 -7.31
C ASP A 430 40.15 -13.40 -7.33
N VAL A 431 41.14 -12.59 -6.98
CA VAL A 431 42.55 -12.97 -6.94
C VAL A 431 43.21 -12.63 -5.61
N GLY A 432 44.28 -13.35 -5.27
CA GLY A 432 45.13 -13.09 -4.10
C GLY A 432 46.61 -13.35 -4.37
N GLY A 433 47.49 -12.87 -3.49
CA GLY A 433 48.95 -13.05 -3.62
C GLY A 433 49.63 -11.98 -4.49
N TYR A 434 50.92 -11.72 -4.22
CA TYR A 434 51.76 -10.73 -4.90
C TYR A 434 53.17 -11.23 -5.22
N TRP A 435 53.45 -12.52 -4.99
CA TRP A 435 54.81 -13.06 -4.91
C TRP A 435 54.94 -14.43 -5.55
N GLY A 436 56.05 -14.67 -6.25
CA GLY A 436 56.39 -15.99 -6.77
C GLY A 436 56.74 -16.98 -5.66
N LEU A 437 56.51 -18.28 -5.89
CA LEU A 437 56.98 -19.33 -4.98
C LEU A 437 58.52 -19.30 -4.93
N GLY A 438 59.11 -19.37 -3.75
CA GLY A 438 60.57 -19.34 -3.55
C GLY A 438 61.19 -17.94 -3.48
N GLN A 439 60.42 -16.87 -3.70
CA GLN A 439 60.90 -15.50 -3.55
C GLN A 439 61.10 -15.14 -2.07
N SER A 440 62.19 -14.46 -1.74
CA SER A 440 62.50 -13.98 -0.40
C SER A 440 62.42 -12.45 -0.34
N GLY A 441 61.97 -11.90 0.78
CA GLY A 441 61.85 -10.46 0.94
C GLY A 441 61.39 -10.03 2.34
N THR A 442 61.16 -8.73 2.51
CA THR A 442 60.61 -8.14 3.74
C THR A 442 59.12 -7.82 3.55
N PHE A 443 58.34 -8.21 4.55
CA PHE A 443 56.89 -8.18 4.54
C PHE A 443 56.34 -7.43 5.75
N THR A 444 55.28 -6.64 5.57
CA THR A 444 54.57 -5.97 6.66
C THR A 444 53.24 -6.64 6.96
N LEU A 445 52.99 -6.96 8.23
CA LEU A 445 51.76 -7.64 8.62
C LEU A 445 50.52 -6.74 8.50
N LYS A 446 49.46 -7.23 7.83
CA LYS A 446 48.17 -6.52 7.74
C LYS A 446 47.29 -6.70 8.98
N TYR A 447 47.51 -7.78 9.72
CA TYR A 447 46.79 -8.16 10.93
C TYR A 447 47.75 -8.78 11.92
N ASN A 448 47.37 -8.85 13.20
CA ASN A 448 48.12 -9.63 14.19
C ASN A 448 48.20 -11.10 13.73
N ALA A 449 49.38 -11.72 13.83
CA ALA A 449 49.58 -13.11 13.40
C ALA A 449 50.27 -13.95 14.48
N ASN A 450 49.88 -15.22 14.55
CA ASN A 450 50.63 -16.23 15.31
C ASN A 450 51.76 -16.77 14.42
N ILE A 451 52.91 -17.04 15.01
CA ILE A 451 53.99 -17.80 14.36
C ILE A 451 53.76 -19.28 14.66
N TYR A 452 53.91 -20.12 13.64
CA TYR A 452 53.74 -21.56 13.72
C TYR A 452 55.06 -22.27 13.48
N SER A 453 55.26 -23.43 14.11
CA SER A 453 56.48 -24.22 13.92
C SER A 453 56.49 -25.02 12.62
N ASN A 454 55.35 -25.17 11.95
CA ASN A 454 55.22 -25.92 10.70
C ASN A 454 54.40 -25.16 9.63
N ALA A 455 54.64 -25.50 8.36
CA ALA A 455 53.99 -24.85 7.23
C ALA A 455 52.47 -25.12 7.15
N ALA A 456 51.99 -26.17 7.81
CA ALA A 456 50.57 -26.49 7.99
C ALA A 456 49.82 -25.46 8.85
N LEU A 457 50.55 -24.70 9.68
CA LEU A 457 50.00 -23.82 10.70
C LEU A 457 49.14 -24.57 11.73
N SER A 458 49.48 -25.84 12.02
CA SER A 458 48.75 -26.66 12.99
C SER A 458 49.33 -26.58 14.40
N LYS A 459 50.62 -26.21 14.55
CA LYS A 459 51.29 -26.07 15.85
C LYS A 459 51.79 -24.65 16.05
N LYS A 460 51.15 -23.90 16.96
CA LYS A 460 51.58 -22.55 17.34
C LYS A 460 52.93 -22.63 18.06
N SER A 461 53.82 -21.69 17.81
CA SER A 461 55.12 -21.62 18.49
C SER A 461 55.08 -20.80 19.79
N GLY A 462 53.91 -20.33 20.23
CA GLY A 462 53.76 -19.38 21.34
C GLY A 462 54.14 -17.93 21.02
N ARG A 463 54.80 -17.66 19.88
CA ARG A 463 55.22 -16.32 19.44
C ARG A 463 54.14 -15.65 18.59
N THR A 464 54.00 -14.34 18.71
CA THR A 464 53.04 -13.53 17.94
C THR A 464 53.74 -12.32 17.31
N LEU A 465 53.10 -11.76 16.28
CA LEU A 465 53.53 -10.56 15.58
C LEU A 465 52.35 -9.59 15.51
N ALA A 466 52.59 -8.34 15.84
CA ALA A 466 51.58 -7.30 15.74
C ALA A 466 51.35 -6.87 14.29
N LYS A 467 50.15 -6.35 14.01
CA LYS A 467 49.84 -5.62 12.78
C LYS A 467 50.87 -4.49 12.60
N GLY A 468 51.40 -4.36 11.38
CA GLY A 468 52.42 -3.37 11.03
C GLY A 468 53.86 -3.84 11.24
N ALA A 469 54.09 -4.97 11.93
CA ALA A 469 55.44 -5.51 12.08
C ALA A 469 56.05 -5.88 10.72
N LYS A 470 57.32 -5.53 10.52
CA LYS A 470 58.12 -5.92 9.36
C LYS A 470 58.85 -7.23 9.66
N VAL A 471 58.74 -8.20 8.76
CA VAL A 471 59.35 -9.52 8.91
C VAL A 471 59.97 -9.97 7.60
N SER A 472 61.14 -10.60 7.65
CA SER A 472 61.78 -11.18 6.47
C SER A 472 61.48 -12.67 6.37
N GLY A 473 61.35 -13.17 5.14
CA GLY A 473 61.06 -14.58 4.91
C GLY A 473 61.02 -14.97 3.45
N THR A 474 60.71 -16.24 3.21
CA THR A 474 60.56 -16.82 1.88
C THR A 474 59.13 -17.29 1.67
N VAL A 475 58.58 -17.03 0.49
CA VAL A 475 57.24 -17.51 0.11
C VAL A 475 57.31 -19.00 -0.17
N VAL A 476 56.60 -19.78 0.64
CA VAL A 476 56.52 -21.24 0.52
C VAL A 476 55.07 -21.69 0.36
N LYS A 477 54.86 -22.95 -0.02
CA LYS A 477 53.53 -23.54 -0.20
C LYS A 477 53.38 -24.78 0.65
N TYR A 478 52.24 -24.91 1.32
CA TYR A 478 51.84 -26.14 2.01
C TYR A 478 50.42 -26.53 1.57
N GLY A 479 50.30 -27.71 0.96
CA GLY A 479 49.09 -28.13 0.28
C GLY A 479 48.65 -27.09 -0.76
N LYS A 480 47.42 -26.56 -0.61
CA LYS A 480 46.83 -25.57 -1.52
C LYS A 480 47.08 -24.11 -1.12
N LEU A 481 47.85 -23.84 -0.07
CA LEU A 481 47.94 -22.50 0.52
C LEU A 481 49.39 -21.98 0.60
N TYR A 482 49.55 -20.68 0.33
CA TYR A 482 50.82 -19.97 0.45
C TYR A 482 51.09 -19.54 1.90
N ARG A 483 52.36 -19.53 2.28
CA ARG A 483 52.91 -19.19 3.59
C ARG A 483 54.15 -18.33 3.42
N ILE A 484 54.54 -17.67 4.50
CA ILE A 484 55.88 -17.07 4.60
C ILE A 484 56.63 -17.86 5.65
N ARG A 485 57.72 -18.51 5.23
CA ARG A 485 58.71 -19.07 6.16
C ARG A 485 59.59 -17.92 6.63
N LEU A 486 59.49 -17.57 7.90
CA LEU A 486 60.28 -16.48 8.47
C LEU A 486 61.76 -16.85 8.51
N THR A 487 62.64 -15.89 8.24
CA THR A 487 64.09 -16.07 8.41
C THR A 487 64.46 -16.37 9.86
N THR A 488 63.70 -15.81 10.81
CA THR A 488 63.81 -16.05 12.26
C THR A 488 63.17 -17.37 12.73
N GLY A 489 62.82 -18.24 11.78
CA GLY A 489 62.21 -19.54 12.03
C GLY A 489 60.70 -19.47 12.26
N GLY A 490 60.00 -20.47 11.71
CA GLY A 490 58.54 -20.60 11.79
C GLY A 490 57.82 -20.05 10.56
N TYR A 491 56.49 -20.12 10.60
CA TYR A 491 55.61 -19.89 9.46
C TYR A 491 54.45 -18.97 9.85
N ILE A 492 54.08 -18.08 8.94
CA ILE A 492 52.87 -17.25 9.04
C ILE A 492 52.00 -17.37 7.79
N THR A 493 50.74 -16.95 7.88
CA THR A 493 49.87 -16.80 6.70
C THR A 493 50.43 -15.71 5.78
N ALA A 494 50.30 -15.89 4.47
CA ALA A 494 50.81 -14.93 3.48
C ALA A 494 49.95 -13.64 3.35
N ALA A 495 49.22 -13.25 4.40
CA ALA A 495 48.36 -12.07 4.43
C ALA A 495 49.14 -10.82 4.85
N VAL A 496 50.16 -10.47 4.07
CA VAL A 496 51.10 -9.36 4.34
C VAL A 496 51.06 -8.32 3.21
N GLN A 497 51.61 -7.14 3.46
CA GLN A 497 51.87 -6.09 2.49
C GLN A 497 53.37 -6.06 2.13
N GLU A 498 53.68 -5.86 0.85
CA GLU A 498 55.03 -5.56 0.36
C GLU A 498 55.55 -4.28 1.01
N THR A 499 56.72 -4.33 1.64
CA THR A 499 57.37 -3.11 2.11
C THR A 499 58.66 -2.73 1.41
N ASN A 500 59.30 -3.64 0.66
CA ASN A 500 60.37 -3.33 -0.28
C ASN A 500 60.66 -4.55 -1.16
N HIS A 501 60.79 -4.32 -2.46
CA HIS A 501 61.64 -5.10 -3.35
C HIS A 501 62.75 -4.19 -3.85
#